data_AF-A0A9E1ZCR9-F1
#
_entry.id   AF-A0A9E1ZCR9-F1
#
_cell.length_a   1.000
_cell.length_b   1.000
_cell.length_c   1.000
_cell.angle_alpha   90.00
_cell.angle_beta   90.00
_cell.angle_gamma   90.00
#
_symmetry.space_group_name_H-M   'P 1'
#
loop_
_entity.id
_entity.type
_entity.pdbx_description
1 polymer ?
#
loop_
_entity_poly.entity_id
_entity_poly.type
_entity_poly.pdbx_seq_one_letter_code
_entity_poly.pdbx_strand_id
1 'polypeptide(L)'
;MEKITLFLEQNLVPLLKPFFESFHVMIDQLPPPVWRFSICAYIVLGTIWAFFLSKDYVLLGSPDKARWRDLRLWIPVLLVPYLLIYLFI
;
A
#
# COMPACT_ATOMS: atom_id res chain seq x y z
N MET A 1 -10.82 25.52 -1.42
CA MET A 1 -10.29 24.37 -0.65
C MET A 1 -11.21 24.03 0.53
N GLU A 2 -11.64 25.00 1.34
CA GLU A 2 -12.49 24.80 2.54
C GLU A 2 -13.83 24.08 2.30
N LYS A 3 -14.49 24.29 1.15
CA LYS A 3 -15.74 23.57 0.83
C LYS A 3 -15.55 22.05 0.65
N ILE A 4 -14.40 21.64 0.13
CA ILE A 4 -14.10 20.22 -0.09
C ILE A 4 -13.75 19.55 1.24
N THR A 5 -12.98 20.23 2.10
CA THR A 5 -12.64 19.71 3.44
C THR A 5 -13.89 19.58 4.30
N LEU A 6 -14.79 20.56 4.30
CA LEU A 6 -16.09 20.48 5.00
C LEU A 6 -16.95 19.32 4.48
N PHE A 7 -17.00 19.12 3.16
CA PHE A 7 -17.75 18.01 2.58
C PHE A 7 -17.18 16.64 2.98
N LEU A 8 -15.85 16.50 2.97
CA LEU A 8 -15.16 15.28 3.40
C LEU A 8 -15.34 15.03 4.90
N GLU A 9 -15.23 16.06 5.74
CA GLU A 9 -15.45 15.94 7.19
C GLU A 9 -16.87 15.57 7.55
N GLN A 10 -17.87 16.10 6.84
CA GLN A 10 -19.27 15.81 7.15
C GLN A 10 -19.75 14.45 6.65
N ASN A 11 -19.22 13.95 5.52
CA ASN A 11 -19.74 12.74 4.88
C ASN A 11 -18.76 11.57 4.97
N LEU A 12 -17.47 11.81 4.70
CA LEU A 12 -16.48 10.75 4.56
C LEU A 12 -15.89 10.35 5.92
N VAL A 13 -15.55 11.35 6.76
CA VAL A 13 -14.95 11.12 8.08
C VAL A 13 -15.86 10.32 9.00
N PRO A 14 -17.15 10.62 9.23
CA PRO A 14 -17.97 9.84 10.15
C PRO A 14 -18.19 8.38 9.70
N LEU A 15 -18.08 8.10 8.40
CA LEU A 15 -18.15 6.74 7.87
C LEU A 15 -16.84 5.97 8.08
N LEU A 16 -15.70 6.61 7.80
CA LEU A 16 -14.39 5.95 7.83
C LEU A 16 -13.76 5.93 9.22
N LYS A 17 -13.98 6.97 10.03
CA LYS A 17 -13.41 7.13 11.37
C LYS A 17 -13.68 5.93 12.29
N PRO A 18 -14.90 5.39 12.44
CA PRO A 18 -15.12 4.23 13.32
C PRO A 18 -14.38 2.98 12.85
N PHE A 19 -14.24 2.79 11.53
CA PHE A 19 -13.46 1.69 10.97
C PHE A 19 -11.97 1.85 11.28
N PHE A 20 -11.41 3.04 11.05
CA PHE A 20 -10.00 3.32 11.35
C PHE A 20 -9.70 3.27 12.85
N GLU A 21 -10.57 3.78 13.71
CA GLU A 21 -10.40 3.70 15.16
C GLU A 21 -10.42 2.25 15.66
N SER A 22 -11.34 1.43 15.14
CA SER A 22 -11.37 0.00 15.47
C SER A 22 -10.09 -0.70 15.04
N PHE A 23 -9.58 -0.37 13.85
CA PHE A 23 -8.32 -0.91 13.34
C PHE A 23 -7.12 -0.46 14.21
N HIS A 24 -7.06 0.81 14.59
CA HIS A 24 -6.02 1.33 15.47
C HIS A 24 -6.01 0.62 16.82
N VAL A 25 -7.17 0.41 17.45
CA VAL A 25 -7.26 -0.32 18.72
C VAL A 25 -6.75 -1.77 18.58
N MET A 26 -7.03 -2.45 17.46
CA MET A 26 -6.49 -3.79 17.22
C MET A 26 -4.97 -3.79 17.01
N ILE A 27 -4.44 -2.79 16.31
CA ILE A 27 -3.00 -2.68 16.05
C ILE A 27 -2.23 -2.29 17.31
N ASP A 28 -2.76 -1.39 18.14
CA ASP A 28 -2.14 -0.94 19.38
C ASP A 28 -2.02 -2.04 20.44
N GLN A 29 -2.84 -3.10 20.35
CA GLN A 29 -2.72 -4.30 21.18
C GLN A 29 -1.53 -5.20 20.79
N LEU A 30 -0.98 -5.05 19.58
CA LEU A 30 0.13 -5.85 19.10
C LEU A 30 1.46 -5.23 19.53
N PRO A 31 2.43 -6.04 20.00
CA PRO A 31 3.78 -5.55 20.27
C PRO A 31 4.36 -4.85 19.02
N PRO A 32 5.11 -3.75 19.18
CA PRO A 32 5.64 -2.98 18.06
C PRO A 32 6.34 -3.80 16.96
N PRO A 33 7.16 -4.81 17.29
CA PRO A 33 7.78 -5.65 16.26
C PRO A 33 6.76 -6.46 15.45
N VAL A 34 5.69 -6.95 16.08
CA VAL A 34 4.74 -7.88 15.47
C VAL A 34 3.95 -7.20 14.36
N TRP A 35 3.39 -6.01 14.61
CA TRP A 35 2.64 -5.31 13.56
C TRP A 35 3.56 -4.80 12.44
N ARG A 36 4.80 -4.37 12.77
CA ARG A 36 5.82 -3.98 11.78
C ARG A 36 6.17 -5.13 10.84
N PHE A 37 6.42 -6.32 11.38
CA PHE A 37 6.69 -7.51 10.57
C PHE A 37 5.48 -7.95 9.77
N SER A 38 4.26 -7.85 10.30
CA SER A 38 3.03 -8.16 9.56
C SER A 38 2.86 -7.25 8.34
N ILE A 39 3.10 -5.94 8.48
CA ILE A 39 3.04 -5.00 7.35
C ILE A 39 4.16 -5.30 6.34
N CYS A 40 5.38 -5.57 6.81
CA CYS A 40 6.49 -5.95 5.94
C CYS A 40 6.17 -7.23 5.15
N ALA A 41 5.61 -8.24 5.81
CA ALA A 41 5.19 -9.49 5.18
C ALA A 41 4.09 -9.24 4.14
N TYR A 42 3.10 -8.38 4.44
CA TYR A 42 2.07 -7.98 3.49
C TYR A 42 2.66 -7.31 2.24
N ILE A 43 3.59 -6.37 2.41
CA ILE A 43 4.29 -5.68 1.32
C ILE A 43 5.08 -6.67 0.47
N VAL A 44 5.82 -7.59 1.09
CA VAL A 44 6.58 -8.63 0.39
C VAL A 44 5.66 -9.58 -0.38
N LEU A 45 4.57 -10.04 0.23
CA LEU A 45 3.59 -10.90 -0.43
C LEU A 45 2.92 -10.21 -1.61
N GLY A 46 2.54 -8.93 -1.47
CA GLY A 46 2.00 -8.13 -2.56
C GLY A 46 3.00 -7.95 -3.71
N THR A 47 4.28 -7.76 -3.38
CA THR A 47 5.38 -7.69 -4.36
C THR A 47 5.54 -9.01 -5.10
N ILE A 48 5.57 -10.13 -4.37
CA ILE A 48 5.63 -11.48 -4.96
C ILE A 48 4.44 -11.70 -5.88
N TRP A 49 3.22 -11.38 -5.41
CA TRP A 49 1.99 -11.53 -6.17
C TRP A 49 2.01 -10.72 -7.48
N ALA A 50 2.58 -9.52 -7.48
CA ALA A 50 2.68 -8.72 -8.69
C ALA A 50 3.48 -9.41 -9.82
N PHE A 51 4.45 -10.26 -9.47
CA PHE A 51 5.18 -11.06 -10.45
C PHE A 51 4.33 -12.14 -11.13
N PHE A 52 3.21 -12.56 -10.52
CA PHE A 52 2.27 -13.52 -11.10
C PHE A 52 1.31 -12.92 -12.12
N LEU A 53 1.24 -11.59 -12.24
CA LEU A 53 0.44 -10.95 -13.30
C LEU A 53 0.98 -11.37 -14.70
N SER A 54 0.16 -11.32 -15.75
CA SER A 54 0.62 -11.66 -17.11
C SER A 54 1.29 -10.46 -17.77
N LYS A 55 2.45 -10.64 -18.41
CA LYS A 55 3.23 -9.49 -18.97
C LYS A 55 2.37 -8.64 -19.91
N ASP A 56 1.51 -9.29 -20.67
CA ASP A 56 0.58 -8.63 -21.59
C ASP A 56 -0.48 -7.79 -20.87
N TYR A 57 -0.90 -8.17 -19.66
CA TYR A 57 -1.78 -7.35 -18.83
C TYR A 57 -1.06 -6.11 -18.30
N VAL A 58 0.19 -6.25 -17.85
CA VAL A 58 0.96 -5.13 -17.27
C VAL A 58 1.42 -4.13 -18.34
N LEU A 59 1.73 -4.62 -19.54
CA LEU A 59 2.16 -3.78 -20.67
C LEU A 59 0.99 -3.40 -21.59
N LEU A 60 -0.26 -3.61 -21.17
CA LEU A 60 -1.43 -3.29 -21.97
C LEU A 60 -1.44 -1.79 -22.32
N GLY A 61 -1.42 -1.46 -23.62
CA GLY A 61 -1.36 -0.07 -24.09
C GLY A 61 0.04 0.54 -24.14
N SER A 62 1.09 -0.23 -23.83
CA SER A 62 2.47 0.24 -24.02
C SER A 62 2.85 0.26 -25.51
N PRO A 63 3.38 1.37 -26.05
CA PRO A 63 3.87 1.44 -27.44
C PRO A 63 5.04 0.49 -27.73
N ASP A 64 5.79 0.08 -26.71
CA ASP A 64 6.95 -0.80 -26.80
C ASP A 64 7.02 -1.77 -25.61
N LYS A 65 7.66 -2.92 -25.83
CA LYS A 65 7.85 -3.97 -24.80
C LYS A 65 9.14 -3.80 -24.00
N ALA A 66 9.60 -2.55 -23.81
CA ALA A 66 10.84 -2.29 -23.07
C ALA A 66 10.72 -2.74 -21.61
N ARG A 67 11.78 -3.39 -21.11
CA ARG A 67 11.81 -3.94 -19.74
C ARG A 67 11.64 -2.87 -18.66
N TRP A 68 12.10 -1.64 -18.91
CA TRP A 68 11.95 -0.52 -17.97
C TRP A 68 10.51 -0.02 -17.81
N ARG A 69 9.58 -0.43 -18.69
CA ARG A 69 8.15 -0.11 -18.57
C ARG A 69 7.37 -1.18 -17.81
N ASP A 70 8.01 -2.31 -17.47
CA ASP A 70 7.38 -3.36 -16.71
C ASP A 70 7.19 -2.90 -15.26
N LEU A 71 5.95 -2.55 -14.90
CA LEU A 71 5.58 -2.11 -13.56
C LEU A 71 5.96 -3.13 -12.47
N ARG A 72 6.08 -4.42 -12.81
CA ARG A 72 6.52 -5.44 -11.86
C ARG A 72 7.91 -5.20 -11.31
N LEU A 73 8.79 -4.62 -12.11
CA LEU A 73 10.14 -4.28 -11.69
C LEU A 73 10.15 -3.03 -10.81
N TRP A 74 9.19 -2.13 -11.01
CA TRP A 74 9.07 -0.91 -10.21
C TRP A 74 8.40 -1.13 -8.85
N ILE A 75 7.50 -2.12 -8.73
CA ILE A 75 6.85 -2.46 -7.47
C ILE A 75 7.86 -2.68 -6.32
N PRO A 76 8.88 -3.56 -6.43
CA PRO A 76 9.87 -3.68 -5.37
C PRO A 76 10.68 -2.39 -5.17
N VAL A 77 11.04 -1.67 -6.24
CA VAL A 77 11.81 -0.41 -6.12
C VAL A 77 11.04 0.65 -5.31
N LEU A 78 9.73 0.73 -5.49
CA LEU A 78 8.86 1.66 -4.77
C LEU A 78 8.53 1.19 -3.36
N LEU A 79 8.43 -0.13 -3.13
CA LEU A 79 8.04 -0.70 -1.84
C LEU A 79 9.22 -0.92 -0.88
N VAL A 80 10.46 -1.04 -1.38
CA VAL A 80 11.66 -1.17 -0.54
C VAL A 80 11.83 -0.01 0.45
N PRO A 81 11.66 1.28 0.07
CA PRO A 81 11.69 2.38 1.02
C PRO A 81 10.69 2.22 2.17
N TYR A 82 9.48 1.72 1.89
CA TYR A 82 8.48 1.47 2.93
C TYR A 82 8.90 0.35 3.89
N LEU A 83 9.52 -0.73 3.37
CA LEU A 83 10.08 -1.77 4.22
C LEU A 83 11.16 -1.20 5.16
N LEU A 84 12.04 -0.33 4.65
CA LEU A 84 13.06 0.32 5.46
C LEU A 84 12.44 1.19 6.56
N ILE A 85 11.40 1.96 6.23
CA ILE A 85 10.67 2.76 7.23
C ILE A 85 10.12 1.85 8.32
N TYR A 86 9.36 0.80 7.97
CA TYR A 86 8.75 -0.07 8.98
C TYR A 86 9.75 -0.89 9.81
N LEU A 87 10.92 -1.19 9.27
CA LEU A 87 11.95 -1.96 9.97
C LEU A 87 12.85 -1.10 10.87
N PHE A 88 13.14 0.14 10.47
CA PHE A 88 14.18 0.96 11.12
C PHE A 88 13.66 2.24 11.79
N ILE A 89 12.42 2.66 11.52
CA ILE A 89 11.78 3.86 12.10
C ILE A 89 10.59 3.38 12.93
#